data_AF-A0A397HLE6-F1
#
_entry.id   AF-A0A397HLE6-F1
#
_cell.length_a   1.000
_cell.length_b   1.000
_cell.length_c   1.000
_cell.angle_alpha   90.00
_cell.angle_beta   90.00
_cell.angle_gamma   90.00
#
_symmetry.space_group_name_H-M   'P 1'
#
loop_
_entity.id
_entity.type
_entity.pdbx_description
1 polymer ?
#
loop_
_entity_poly.entity_id
_entity_poly.type
_entity_poly.pdbx_seq_one_letter_code
_entity_poly.pdbx_strand_id
1 'polypeptide(L)'
;MIGFLSQKPKSTSLLAAAFLLLGHLTPVVIGLKTTPGSPCASVCNKVSSNTTSSEIVCLDEQFSQTTTGSDFQNCLECQLESTYGDTSSGQTDVEWGLYNLRYAFSSCVYGFPEQVANISSPCVVSCQSLSSALEYDLHDPSGINFDTWCAASSFADNVISQCEFCYNLTSNMTDSQVYLANFLEALRYNCHFRTPTDKAFPISPSRIFSESMLPQSTVDLISPSAKANSGTSHLALIIALPILGFVILICILAVGCFFFIRWRRKQARKNRRSGHLRARWNDTTISTPAHGAWADPAKNGMYSPPMHHPGSGNGFNFVDTDGRTQEVGFSKSNHVEVTQSPVTVPSATHSPEHEKGYGAQTYFPERIVSPPQKQ
;
A
#
# COMPACT_ATOMS: atom_id res chain seq x y z
N MET A 1 9.26 -76.26 49.94
CA MET A 1 10.39 -76.07 49.02
C MET A 1 9.88 -75.40 47.76
N ILE A 2 10.03 -74.08 47.65
CA ILE A 2 9.90 -73.34 46.39
C ILE A 2 11.05 -72.34 46.39
N GLY A 3 12.03 -72.58 45.52
CA GLY A 3 13.24 -71.76 45.39
C GLY A 3 13.07 -70.69 44.33
N PHE A 4 13.37 -69.45 44.68
CA PHE A 4 13.43 -68.31 43.77
C PHE A 4 14.71 -68.36 42.93
N LEU A 5 14.56 -68.42 41.60
CA LEU A 5 15.66 -68.20 40.65
C LEU A 5 15.87 -66.70 40.45
N SER A 6 17.03 -66.22 40.90
CA SER A 6 17.55 -64.88 40.61
C SER A 6 18.23 -64.88 39.24
N GLN A 7 17.63 -64.20 38.25
CA GLN A 7 18.30 -63.90 36.98
C GLN A 7 19.02 -62.56 37.08
N LYS A 8 20.37 -62.60 37.02
CA LYS A 8 21.21 -61.41 36.87
C LYS A 8 21.05 -60.82 35.46
N PRO A 9 20.78 -59.51 35.30
CA PRO A 9 20.79 -58.86 34.00
C PRO A 9 22.24 -58.74 33.48
N LYS A 10 22.44 -59.09 32.21
CA LYS A 10 23.74 -59.03 31.52
C LYS A 10 24.10 -57.57 31.24
N SER A 11 25.33 -57.19 31.61
CA SER A 11 25.94 -55.85 31.53
C SER A 11 26.10 -55.28 30.10
N THR A 12 25.58 -55.95 29.07
CA THR A 12 25.74 -55.56 27.66
C THR A 12 24.67 -54.58 27.17
N SER A 13 23.57 -54.40 27.92
CA SER A 13 22.48 -53.50 27.52
C SER A 13 22.74 -52.02 27.83
N LEU A 14 23.66 -51.72 28.76
CA LEU A 14 23.98 -50.34 29.16
C LEU A 14 24.90 -49.65 28.15
N LEU A 15 25.77 -50.40 27.48
CA LEU A 15 26.66 -49.86 26.43
C LEU A 15 25.89 -49.56 25.13
N ALA A 16 24.90 -50.38 24.77
CA ALA A 16 24.07 -50.14 23.58
C ALA A 16 23.16 -48.90 23.73
N ALA A 17 22.64 -48.64 24.95
CA ALA A 17 21.86 -47.44 25.24
C ALA A 17 22.74 -46.17 25.23
N ALA A 18 24.00 -46.27 25.67
CA ALA A 18 24.95 -45.14 25.63
C ALA A 18 25.36 -44.76 24.19
N PHE A 19 25.50 -45.72 23.27
CA PHE A 19 25.79 -45.44 21.86
C PHE A 19 24.59 -44.88 21.08
N LEU A 20 23.35 -45.23 21.47
CA LEU A 20 22.14 -44.63 20.88
C LEU A 20 21.87 -43.20 21.40
N LEU A 21 22.32 -42.85 22.60
CA LEU A 21 22.24 -41.48 23.15
C LEU A 21 23.34 -40.55 22.63
N LEU A 22 24.46 -41.07 22.13
CA LEU A 22 25.53 -40.27 21.51
C LEU A 22 25.30 -39.97 20.01
N GLY A 23 24.25 -40.53 19.39
CA GLY A 23 23.98 -40.40 17.96
C GLY A 23 23.13 -39.19 17.52
N HIS A 24 22.71 -38.31 18.45
CA HIS A 24 21.79 -37.20 18.16
C HIS A 24 22.30 -35.81 18.53
N LEU A 25 23.60 -35.66 18.74
CA LEU A 25 24.24 -34.33 18.77
C LEU A 25 24.91 -34.08 17.42
N THR A 26 24.12 -34.03 16.33
CA THR A 26 24.58 -33.29 15.16
C THR A 26 24.68 -31.83 15.62
N PRO A 27 25.87 -31.20 15.61
CA PRO A 27 25.96 -29.79 15.94
C PRO A 27 24.99 -29.07 15.00
N VAL A 28 24.06 -28.31 15.57
CA VAL A 28 23.28 -27.35 14.79
C VAL A 28 24.32 -26.46 14.14
N VAL A 29 24.37 -26.52 12.81
CA VAL A 29 25.24 -25.67 12.01
C VAL A 29 24.65 -24.27 12.12
N ILE A 30 25.40 -23.34 12.71
CA ILE A 30 25.00 -21.96 12.99
C ILE A 30 26.12 -21.07 12.42
N GLY A 31 26.03 -20.55 11.20
CA GLY A 31 26.79 -19.30 10.95
C GLY A 31 26.40 -18.56 9.69
N LEU A 32 26.03 -17.28 9.81
CA LEU A 32 25.69 -16.44 8.68
C LEU A 32 26.94 -16.06 7.89
N LYS A 33 26.88 -16.16 6.56
CA LYS A 33 28.05 -15.91 5.70
C LYS A 33 28.49 -14.45 5.79
N THR A 34 29.81 -14.25 5.86
CA THR A 34 30.49 -12.96 6.04
C THR A 34 31.68 -12.81 5.09
N THR A 35 32.16 -11.58 4.92
CA THR A 35 33.40 -11.33 4.17
C THR A 35 34.58 -11.98 4.90
N PRO A 36 35.48 -12.69 4.18
CA PRO A 36 36.70 -13.20 4.78
C PRO A 36 37.50 -12.11 5.49
N GLY A 37 37.87 -12.32 6.75
CA GLY A 37 38.63 -11.34 7.55
C GLY A 37 37.79 -10.19 8.14
N SER A 38 36.47 -10.20 7.95
CA SER A 38 35.56 -9.18 8.48
C SER A 38 35.59 -9.10 10.01
N PRO A 39 35.47 -7.89 10.60
CA PRO A 39 35.24 -7.73 12.04
C PRO A 39 33.91 -8.37 12.50
N CYS A 40 32.92 -8.48 11.61
CA CYS A 40 31.61 -9.07 11.88
C CYS A 40 31.63 -10.60 11.92
N ALA A 41 32.73 -11.24 11.50
CA ALA A 41 32.85 -12.69 11.55
C ALA A 41 32.63 -13.27 12.96
N SER A 42 33.04 -12.56 14.00
CA SER A 42 32.84 -13.02 15.39
C SER A 42 31.37 -12.98 15.84
N VAL A 43 30.55 -12.13 15.23
CA VAL A 43 29.12 -11.99 15.51
C VAL A 43 28.31 -13.00 14.69
N CYS A 44 28.66 -13.16 13.41
CA CYS A 44 27.92 -13.97 12.44
C CYS A 44 28.34 -15.45 12.37
N ASN A 45 29.64 -15.76 12.45
CA ASN A 45 30.17 -17.11 12.24
C ASN A 45 30.31 -17.88 13.57
N LYS A 46 29.22 -18.17 14.26
CA LYS A 46 29.29 -18.83 15.58
C LYS A 46 29.81 -20.27 15.51
N VAL A 47 29.37 -21.03 14.51
CA VAL A 47 29.63 -22.48 14.32
C VAL A 47 29.93 -22.80 12.85
N SER A 48 29.39 -22.05 11.89
CA SER A 48 29.59 -22.19 10.43
C SER A 48 30.08 -20.88 9.81
N SER A 49 30.48 -20.96 8.54
CA SER A 49 30.76 -19.78 7.69
C SER A 49 29.78 -19.66 6.53
N ASN A 50 28.81 -20.57 6.44
CA ASN A 50 27.78 -20.59 5.41
C ASN A 50 26.41 -20.39 6.05
N THR A 51 25.66 -19.41 5.54
CA THR A 51 24.28 -19.14 5.92
C THR A 51 23.43 -20.40 5.80
N THR A 52 22.78 -20.78 6.89
CA THR A 52 21.87 -21.93 6.93
C THR A 52 20.47 -21.51 7.34
N SER A 53 19.47 -22.28 6.92
CA SER A 53 18.05 -22.07 7.29
C SER A 53 17.81 -22.09 8.80
N SER A 54 18.60 -22.87 9.54
CA SER A 54 18.58 -22.97 11.01
C SER A 54 18.84 -21.65 11.75
N GLU A 55 19.35 -20.63 11.05
CA GLU A 55 19.70 -19.33 11.60
C GLU A 55 18.66 -18.25 11.31
N ILE A 56 17.58 -18.62 10.63
CA ILE A 56 16.58 -17.68 10.17
C ILE A 56 15.28 -17.93 10.91
N VAL A 57 14.57 -16.84 11.16
CA VAL A 57 13.20 -16.84 11.65
C VAL A 57 12.36 -16.02 10.68
N CYS A 58 11.06 -16.29 10.64
CA CYS A 58 10.18 -15.74 9.59
C CYS A 58 9.04 -14.87 10.14
N LEU A 59 8.84 -14.85 11.45
CA LEU A 59 7.85 -14.02 12.12
C LEU A 59 8.55 -12.85 12.81
N ASP A 60 7.98 -11.66 12.71
CA ASP A 60 8.57 -10.42 13.22
C ASP A 60 8.91 -10.53 14.71
N GLU A 61 8.00 -11.12 15.49
CA GLU A 61 8.15 -11.33 16.94
C GLU A 61 9.38 -12.19 17.28
N GLN A 62 9.67 -13.20 16.46
CA GLN A 62 10.77 -14.14 16.70
C GLN A 62 12.15 -13.48 16.60
N PHE A 63 12.28 -12.40 15.84
CA PHE A 63 13.54 -11.70 15.70
C PHE A 63 14.04 -11.07 17.01
N SER A 64 13.13 -10.67 17.90
CA SER A 64 13.49 -10.12 19.21
C SER A 64 13.40 -11.13 20.35
N GLN A 65 12.52 -12.14 20.23
CA GLN A 65 12.22 -13.07 21.31
C GLN A 65 13.06 -14.36 21.29
N THR A 66 13.65 -14.70 20.15
CA THR A 66 14.45 -15.93 20.01
C THR A 66 15.94 -15.61 19.91
N THR A 67 16.79 -16.52 20.39
CA THR A 67 18.24 -16.41 20.21
C THR A 67 18.62 -16.42 18.73
N THR A 68 18.01 -17.30 17.92
CA THR A 68 18.20 -17.34 16.47
C THR A 68 17.90 -16.00 15.80
N GLY A 69 16.74 -15.43 16.10
CA GLY A 69 16.31 -14.16 15.54
C GLY A 69 17.19 -12.98 15.94
N SER A 70 17.54 -12.90 17.23
CA SER A 70 18.41 -11.84 17.74
C SER A 70 19.84 -11.96 17.20
N ASP A 71 20.36 -13.18 17.06
CA ASP A 71 21.66 -13.43 16.44
C ASP A 71 21.68 -13.00 14.96
N PHE A 72 20.61 -13.29 14.23
CA PHE A 72 20.43 -12.84 12.86
C PHE A 72 20.40 -11.30 12.76
N GLN A 73 19.63 -10.63 13.63
CA GLN A 73 19.60 -9.17 13.70
C GLN A 73 20.97 -8.56 13.98
N ASN A 74 21.67 -9.06 15.01
CA ASN A 74 22.98 -8.55 15.41
C ASN A 74 24.04 -8.73 14.31
N CYS A 75 24.00 -9.87 13.61
CA CYS A 75 24.89 -10.10 12.48
C CYS A 75 24.62 -9.11 11.34
N LEU A 76 23.35 -8.96 10.94
CA LEU A 76 22.99 -8.03 9.87
C LEU A 76 23.25 -6.57 10.24
N GLU A 77 23.07 -6.20 11.50
CA GLU A 77 23.42 -4.88 11.99
C GLU A 77 24.92 -4.61 11.82
N CYS A 78 25.76 -5.55 12.26
CA CYS A 78 27.20 -5.43 12.05
C CYS A 78 27.55 -5.34 10.56
N GLN A 79 27.00 -6.23 9.73
CA GLN A 79 27.33 -6.31 8.31
C GLN A 79 26.92 -5.07 7.52
N LEU A 80 25.69 -4.59 7.72
CA LEU A 80 25.16 -3.44 6.99
C LEU A 80 25.77 -2.11 7.45
N GLU A 81 26.22 -2.01 8.71
CA GLU A 81 26.91 -0.82 9.21
C GLU A 81 28.43 -0.84 8.98
N SER A 82 28.99 -2.01 8.61
CA SER A 82 30.40 -2.17 8.34
C SER A 82 30.82 -1.44 7.06
N THR A 83 32.03 -0.90 7.08
CA THR A 83 32.72 -0.32 5.90
C THR A 83 33.81 -1.26 5.38
N TYR A 84 33.82 -2.50 5.87
CA TYR A 84 34.83 -3.48 5.51
C TYR A 84 34.52 -4.11 4.14
N GLY A 85 35.53 -4.12 3.29
CA GLY A 85 35.54 -4.87 2.04
C GLY A 85 36.90 -5.52 1.82
N ASP A 86 36.88 -6.78 1.41
CA ASP A 86 38.08 -7.49 1.04
C ASP A 86 38.44 -7.17 -0.42
N THR A 87 39.47 -6.34 -0.58
CA THR A 87 40.00 -5.94 -1.89
C THR A 87 40.47 -7.11 -2.77
N SER A 88 40.78 -8.27 -2.18
CA SER A 88 41.28 -9.43 -2.93
C SER A 88 40.17 -10.24 -3.57
N SER A 89 39.06 -10.45 -2.86
CA SER A 89 37.87 -11.16 -3.37
C SER A 89 36.81 -10.23 -3.96
N GLY A 90 36.90 -8.92 -3.73
CA GLY A 90 35.91 -7.94 -4.14
C GLY A 90 34.61 -7.99 -3.34
N GLN A 91 34.60 -8.73 -2.22
CA GLN A 91 33.42 -8.93 -1.38
C GLN A 91 33.36 -7.90 -0.27
N THR A 92 32.15 -7.53 0.12
CA THR A 92 31.91 -6.54 1.19
C THR A 92 30.93 -7.06 2.22
N ASP A 93 31.04 -6.53 3.44
CA ASP A 93 30.12 -6.93 4.51
C ASP A 93 28.68 -6.53 4.17
N VAL A 94 28.49 -5.38 3.52
CA VAL A 94 27.17 -4.94 3.05
C VAL A 94 26.57 -5.92 2.04
N GLU A 95 27.35 -6.40 1.07
CA GLU A 95 26.88 -7.40 0.10
C GLU A 95 26.50 -8.72 0.76
N TRP A 96 27.27 -9.17 1.77
CA TRP A 96 26.91 -10.35 2.55
C TRP A 96 25.67 -10.14 3.42
N GLY A 97 25.49 -8.96 4.02
CA GLY A 97 24.29 -8.60 4.77
C GLY A 97 23.04 -8.62 3.89
N LEU A 98 23.12 -8.04 2.69
CA LEU A 98 22.03 -8.08 1.71
C LEU A 98 21.78 -9.49 1.19
N TYR A 99 22.83 -10.28 0.97
CA TYR A 99 22.69 -11.70 0.64
C TYR A 99 21.93 -12.47 1.74
N ASN A 100 22.27 -12.25 3.01
CA ASN A 100 21.62 -12.90 4.14
C ASN A 100 20.14 -12.49 4.26
N LEU A 101 19.79 -11.23 3.98
CA LEU A 101 18.40 -10.77 3.85
C LEU A 101 17.66 -11.49 2.72
N ARG A 102 18.29 -11.61 1.54
CA ARG A 102 17.72 -12.33 0.38
C ARG A 102 17.49 -13.81 0.67
N TYR A 103 18.46 -14.44 1.32
CA TYR A 103 18.39 -15.84 1.73
C TYR A 103 17.24 -16.03 2.71
N ALA A 104 17.12 -15.16 3.72
CA ALA A 104 16.05 -15.22 4.71
C ALA A 104 14.68 -15.05 4.06
N PHE A 105 14.51 -14.05 3.20
CA PHE A 105 13.27 -13.85 2.44
C PHE A 105 12.91 -15.10 1.63
N SER A 106 13.85 -15.63 0.84
CA SER A 106 13.58 -16.78 -0.03
C SER A 106 13.23 -18.04 0.77
N SER A 107 13.90 -18.25 1.90
CA SER A 107 13.67 -19.41 2.77
C SER A 107 12.32 -19.33 3.49
N CYS A 108 11.89 -18.12 3.87
CA CYS A 108 10.61 -17.88 4.53
C CYS A 108 9.42 -17.88 3.57
N VAL A 109 9.58 -17.36 2.35
CA VAL A 109 8.48 -17.18 1.39
C VAL A 109 8.34 -18.37 0.44
N TYR A 110 9.46 -18.87 -0.10
CA TYR A 110 9.45 -19.93 -1.12
C TYR A 110 9.90 -21.29 -0.57
N GLY A 111 10.47 -21.31 0.64
CA GLY A 111 11.07 -22.53 1.19
C GLY A 111 12.36 -22.94 0.47
N PHE A 112 13.06 -21.97 -0.12
CA PHE A 112 14.30 -22.19 -0.89
C PHE A 112 15.44 -21.32 -0.33
N PRO A 113 16.67 -21.87 -0.15
CA PRO A 113 17.09 -23.23 -0.49
C PRO A 113 16.59 -24.32 0.47
N GLU A 114 16.10 -23.94 1.65
CA GLU A 114 15.49 -24.86 2.60
C GLU A 114 14.36 -24.16 3.35
N GLN A 115 13.31 -24.91 3.68
CA GLN A 115 12.14 -24.37 4.36
C GLN A 115 12.43 -24.17 5.85
N VAL A 116 12.35 -22.92 6.31
CA VAL A 116 12.60 -22.53 7.71
C VAL A 116 11.37 -22.78 8.58
N ALA A 117 10.19 -22.43 8.08
CA ALA A 117 8.93 -22.59 8.79
C ALA A 117 7.78 -22.85 7.82
N ASN A 118 6.80 -23.66 8.24
CA ASN A 118 5.59 -23.90 7.46
C ASN A 118 4.53 -22.85 7.81
N ILE A 119 4.76 -21.61 7.38
CA ILE A 119 3.86 -20.48 7.63
C ILE A 119 2.92 -20.35 6.43
N SER A 120 1.62 -20.42 6.69
CA SER A 120 0.60 -20.21 5.67
C SER A 120 0.33 -18.72 5.49
N SER A 121 1.17 -18.05 4.69
CA SER A 121 0.97 -16.64 4.38
C SER A 121 0.16 -16.48 3.08
N PRO A 122 -0.91 -15.66 3.05
CA PRO A 122 -1.64 -15.35 1.82
C PRO A 122 -0.78 -14.58 0.80
N CYS A 123 0.36 -14.03 1.22
CA CYS A 123 1.21 -13.16 0.40
C CYS A 123 2.18 -13.90 -0.51
N VAL A 124 2.40 -15.20 -0.30
CA VAL A 124 3.29 -16.02 -1.16
C VAL A 124 2.92 -15.89 -2.63
N VAL A 125 1.61 -15.91 -2.95
CA VAL A 125 1.11 -15.77 -4.33
C VAL A 125 1.45 -14.41 -4.93
N SER A 126 1.30 -13.33 -4.16
CA SER A 126 1.64 -11.97 -4.60
C SER A 126 3.14 -11.80 -4.87
N CYS A 127 3.98 -12.60 -4.21
CA CYS A 127 5.42 -12.57 -4.33
C CYS A 127 5.97 -13.63 -5.30
N GLN A 128 5.13 -14.53 -5.82
CA GLN A 128 5.58 -15.72 -6.54
C GLN A 128 6.43 -15.39 -7.77
N SER A 129 6.12 -14.32 -8.49
CA SER A 129 6.88 -13.92 -9.68
C SER A 129 8.30 -13.45 -9.38
N LEU A 130 8.62 -13.07 -8.14
CA LEU A 130 9.97 -12.68 -7.72
C LEU A 130 10.90 -13.88 -7.51
N SER A 131 10.35 -15.11 -7.37
CA SER A 131 11.11 -16.29 -6.94
C SER A 131 12.35 -16.53 -7.81
N SER A 132 12.19 -16.51 -9.13
CA SER A 132 13.31 -16.73 -10.07
C SER A 132 14.49 -15.77 -9.92
N ALA A 133 14.26 -14.53 -9.47
CA ALA A 133 15.33 -13.58 -9.21
C ALA A 133 15.91 -13.75 -7.80
N LEU A 134 15.05 -13.92 -6.80
CA LEU A 134 15.47 -14.01 -5.40
C LEU A 134 16.18 -15.33 -5.09
N GLU A 135 15.83 -16.41 -5.78
CA GLU A 135 16.45 -17.74 -5.65
C GLU A 135 17.77 -17.87 -6.42
N TYR A 136 18.04 -16.97 -7.37
CA TYR A 136 19.18 -17.06 -8.29
C TYR A 136 20.53 -17.11 -7.54
N ASP A 137 21.35 -18.12 -7.81
CA ASP A 137 22.67 -18.31 -7.19
C ASP A 137 22.68 -18.25 -5.64
N LEU A 138 21.58 -18.60 -4.95
CA LEU A 138 21.60 -18.69 -3.48
C LEU A 138 22.46 -19.84 -2.95
N HIS A 139 22.62 -20.94 -3.70
CA HIS A 139 23.48 -22.06 -3.28
C HIS A 139 24.97 -21.78 -3.45
N ASP A 140 25.33 -21.00 -4.46
CA ASP A 140 26.72 -20.74 -4.84
C ASP A 140 27.03 -19.23 -4.88
N PRO A 141 26.91 -18.50 -3.74
CA PRO A 141 27.16 -17.07 -3.72
C PRO A 141 28.66 -16.74 -3.81
N SER A 142 28.98 -15.71 -4.58
CA SER A 142 30.33 -15.23 -4.87
C SER A 142 30.37 -13.71 -4.98
N GLY A 143 31.57 -13.12 -4.88
CA GLY A 143 31.76 -11.66 -5.01
C GLY A 143 31.34 -11.05 -6.35
N ILE A 144 31.03 -11.88 -7.35
CA ILE A 144 30.63 -11.43 -8.69
C ILE A 144 29.14 -11.64 -8.99
N ASN A 145 28.38 -12.31 -8.12
CA ASN A 145 26.97 -12.63 -8.38
C ASN A 145 25.96 -11.94 -7.44
N PHE A 146 26.43 -11.10 -6.52
CA PHE A 146 25.57 -10.40 -5.55
C PHE A 146 24.48 -9.52 -6.16
N ASP A 147 24.68 -8.99 -7.37
CA ASP A 147 23.76 -8.08 -8.06
C ASP A 147 23.24 -8.61 -9.41
N THR A 148 23.72 -9.77 -9.86
CA THR A 148 23.36 -10.34 -11.18
C THR A 148 21.86 -10.55 -11.38
N TRP A 149 21.13 -10.81 -10.30
CA TRP A 149 19.69 -11.02 -10.28
C TRP A 149 18.86 -9.72 -10.27
N CYS A 150 19.48 -8.56 -9.97
CA CYS A 150 18.81 -7.26 -10.00
C CYS A 150 18.27 -6.90 -11.39
N ALA A 151 18.91 -7.39 -12.45
CA ALA A 151 18.49 -7.14 -13.84
C ALA A 151 17.43 -8.12 -14.34
N ALA A 152 17.02 -9.10 -13.53
CA ALA A 152 15.99 -10.05 -13.92
C ALA A 152 14.64 -9.36 -14.07
N SER A 153 13.91 -9.65 -15.16
CA SER A 153 12.58 -9.09 -15.39
C SER A 153 11.56 -9.47 -14.31
N SER A 154 11.81 -10.55 -13.59
CA SER A 154 11.02 -10.97 -12.43
C SER A 154 11.19 -10.05 -11.24
N PHE A 155 12.34 -9.35 -11.11
CA PHE A 155 12.63 -8.40 -10.03
C PHE A 155 12.22 -6.96 -10.40
N ALA A 156 11.03 -6.81 -10.99
CA ALA A 156 10.52 -5.51 -11.40
C ALA A 156 9.86 -4.75 -10.22
N ASP A 157 10.05 -3.44 -10.19
CA ASP A 157 9.54 -2.52 -9.16
C ASP A 157 8.04 -2.68 -8.85
N ASN A 158 7.20 -2.86 -9.88
CA ASN A 158 5.76 -3.03 -9.69
C ASN A 158 5.40 -4.36 -9.01
N VAL A 159 6.20 -5.41 -9.26
CA VAL A 159 6.02 -6.72 -8.64
C VAL A 159 6.48 -6.68 -7.19
N ILE A 160 7.62 -6.03 -6.94
CA ILE A 160 8.15 -5.80 -5.59
C ILE A 160 7.12 -5.06 -4.74
N SER A 161 6.59 -3.92 -5.23
CA SER A 161 5.60 -3.15 -4.48
C SER A 161 4.29 -3.90 -4.21
N GLN A 162 3.88 -4.81 -5.10
CA GLN A 162 2.72 -5.67 -4.85
C GLN A 162 2.98 -6.67 -3.70
N CYS A 163 4.19 -7.25 -3.68
CA CYS A 163 4.61 -8.17 -2.65
C CYS A 163 4.76 -7.47 -1.28
N GLU A 164 5.47 -6.33 -1.24
CA GLU A 164 5.66 -5.51 -0.04
C GLU A 164 4.33 -5.06 0.56
N PHE A 165 3.42 -4.58 -0.29
CA PHE A 165 2.10 -4.16 0.15
C PHE A 165 1.33 -5.30 0.82
N CYS A 166 1.41 -6.52 0.29
CA CYS A 166 0.74 -7.66 0.92
C CYS A 166 1.32 -7.96 2.31
N TYR A 167 2.65 -8.05 2.43
CA TYR A 167 3.30 -8.34 3.71
C TYR A 167 3.05 -7.23 4.74
N ASN A 168 2.96 -5.97 4.32
CA ASN A 168 2.59 -4.88 5.22
C ASN A 168 1.18 -5.05 5.83
N LEU A 169 0.24 -5.71 5.14
CA LEU A 169 -1.09 -6.00 5.69
C LEU A 169 -1.06 -7.04 6.82
N THR A 170 0.06 -7.72 7.03
CA THR A 170 0.23 -8.69 8.12
C THR A 170 0.50 -8.04 9.49
N SER A 171 0.72 -6.73 9.55
CA SER A 171 1.11 -6.00 10.78
C SER A 171 0.15 -6.17 11.96
N ASN A 172 -1.13 -6.49 11.70
CA ASN A 172 -2.16 -6.66 12.71
C ASN A 172 -2.51 -8.14 12.98
N MET A 173 -1.74 -9.07 12.42
CA MET A 173 -1.92 -10.50 12.60
C MET A 173 -1.00 -11.01 13.72
N THR A 174 -1.37 -12.12 14.36
CA THR A 174 -0.51 -12.81 15.34
C THR A 174 0.79 -13.30 14.70
N ASP A 175 0.72 -13.70 13.43
CA ASP A 175 1.87 -14.13 12.64
C ASP A 175 2.32 -12.97 11.74
N SER A 176 2.69 -11.83 12.33
CA SER A 176 3.18 -10.66 11.59
C SER A 176 4.49 -10.96 10.86
N GLN A 177 4.59 -10.50 9.60
CA GLN A 177 5.74 -10.73 8.71
C GLN A 177 6.11 -9.45 7.92
N VAL A 178 5.93 -8.28 8.53
CA VAL A 178 6.23 -6.97 7.92
C VAL A 178 7.72 -6.84 7.60
N TYR A 179 8.61 -7.49 8.36
CA TYR A 179 10.05 -7.42 8.11
C TYR A 179 10.42 -7.97 6.72
N LEU A 180 9.67 -8.94 6.20
CA LEU A 180 9.88 -9.46 4.85
C LEU A 180 9.66 -8.39 3.77
N ALA A 181 8.71 -7.47 3.96
CA ALA A 181 8.55 -6.32 3.06
C ALA A 181 9.77 -5.40 3.12
N ASN A 182 10.30 -5.14 4.32
CA ASN A 182 11.48 -4.29 4.49
C ASN A 182 12.76 -4.92 3.95
N PHE A 183 12.88 -6.25 4.03
CA PHE A 183 13.99 -6.99 3.43
C PHE A 183 13.97 -6.80 1.92
N LEU A 184 12.79 -6.91 1.31
CA LEU A 184 12.62 -6.74 -0.13
C LEU A 184 12.92 -5.30 -0.58
N GLU A 185 12.49 -4.29 0.19
CA GLU A 185 12.81 -2.89 -0.10
C GLU A 185 14.31 -2.59 0.06
N ALA A 186 14.99 -3.18 1.05
CA ALA A 186 16.45 -3.06 1.20
C ALA A 186 17.20 -3.66 -0.01
N LEU A 187 16.75 -4.83 -0.48
CA LEU A 187 17.26 -5.47 -1.69
C LEU A 187 17.04 -4.61 -2.94
N ARG A 188 15.81 -4.10 -3.09
CA ARG A 188 15.43 -3.20 -4.17
C ARG A 188 16.28 -1.93 -4.17
N TYR A 189 16.47 -1.31 -3.00
CA TYR A 189 17.31 -0.13 -2.85
C TYR A 189 18.71 -0.39 -3.41
N ASN A 190 19.37 -1.48 -3.01
CA ASN A 190 20.73 -1.76 -3.44
C ASN A 190 20.83 -2.08 -4.94
N CYS A 191 19.78 -2.66 -5.54
CA CYS A 191 19.72 -2.88 -6.98
C CYS A 191 19.68 -1.56 -7.78
N HIS A 192 19.00 -0.53 -7.26
CA HIS A 192 18.95 0.80 -7.90
C HIS A 192 20.14 1.68 -7.55
N PHE A 193 20.54 1.66 -6.29
CA PHE A 193 21.57 2.51 -5.69
C PHE A 193 22.59 1.63 -4.98
N ARG A 194 23.55 1.11 -5.75
CA ARG A 194 24.58 0.21 -5.22
C ARG A 194 25.41 0.91 -4.16
N THR A 195 25.55 0.26 -3.00
CA THR A 195 26.41 0.76 -1.93
C THR A 195 27.88 0.57 -2.31
N PRO A 196 28.71 1.63 -2.27
CA PRO A 196 30.14 1.50 -2.50
C PRO A 196 30.84 0.67 -1.42
N THR A 197 31.94 0.02 -1.76
CA THR A 197 32.70 -0.89 -0.88
C THR A 197 33.21 -0.27 0.43
N ASP A 198 33.36 1.06 0.50
CA ASP A 198 33.86 1.78 1.67
C ASP A 198 32.76 2.47 2.49
N LYS A 199 31.49 2.14 2.23
CA LYS A 199 30.33 2.77 2.86
C LYS A 199 29.44 1.75 3.54
N ALA A 200 28.90 2.15 4.69
CA ALA A 200 27.77 1.47 5.30
C ALA A 200 26.54 1.57 4.40
N PHE A 201 25.67 0.58 4.52
CA PHE A 201 24.36 0.58 3.88
C PHE A 201 23.52 1.77 4.40
N PRO A 202 22.91 2.58 3.52
CA PRO A 202 22.26 3.81 3.94
C PRO A 202 20.92 3.61 4.65
N ILE A 203 20.27 2.46 4.51
CA ILE A 203 19.07 2.12 5.28
C ILE A 203 19.53 1.43 6.57
N SER A 204 19.24 2.06 7.72
CA SER A 204 19.68 1.52 9.01
C SER A 204 19.03 0.16 9.32
N PRO A 205 19.74 -0.78 9.96
CA PRO A 205 19.20 -2.07 10.38
C PRO A 205 17.93 -1.95 11.24
N SER A 206 17.90 -0.95 12.13
CA SER A 206 16.73 -0.63 12.97
C SER A 206 15.47 -0.27 12.18
N ARG A 207 15.62 0.21 10.93
CA ARG A 207 14.51 0.52 10.03
C ARG A 207 14.10 -0.70 9.23
N ILE A 208 15.02 -1.61 8.93
CA ILE A 208 14.76 -2.89 8.28
C ILE A 208 13.95 -3.79 9.22
N PHE A 209 14.39 -3.90 10.48
CA PHE A 209 13.71 -4.64 11.55
C PHE A 209 12.70 -3.78 12.31
N SER A 210 11.78 -3.16 11.56
CA SER A 210 10.69 -2.36 12.11
C SER A 210 9.34 -2.86 11.61
N GLU A 211 8.32 -2.81 12.46
CA GLU A 211 6.93 -3.17 12.10
C GLU A 211 6.26 -2.12 11.18
N SER A 212 7.01 -1.09 10.77
CA SER A 212 6.60 -0.14 9.74
C SER A 212 7.27 -0.47 8.42
N MET A 213 6.47 -0.58 7.35
CA MET A 213 6.97 -0.70 5.99
C MET A 213 7.87 0.48 5.62
N LEU A 214 9.01 0.18 5.00
CA LEU A 214 9.92 1.17 4.43
C LEU A 214 9.26 1.90 3.26
N PRO A 215 9.53 3.21 3.09
CA PRO A 215 9.08 3.91 1.90
C PRO A 215 9.85 3.43 0.68
N GLN A 216 9.17 3.38 -0.47
CA GLN A 216 9.79 3.07 -1.75
C GLN A 216 10.97 4.00 -2.05
N SER A 217 12.11 3.40 -2.35
CA SER A 217 13.35 4.11 -2.65
C SER A 217 13.32 4.70 -4.05
N THR A 218 13.26 6.03 -4.10
CA THR A 218 13.22 6.81 -5.36
C THR A 218 14.46 7.67 -5.57
N VAL A 219 15.32 7.77 -4.56
CA VAL A 219 16.51 8.62 -4.56
C VAL A 219 17.69 7.88 -3.92
N ASP A 220 18.88 8.20 -4.40
CA ASP A 220 20.12 7.81 -3.75
C ASP A 220 20.23 8.53 -2.39
N LEU A 221 20.47 7.75 -1.33
CA LEU A 221 20.57 8.22 0.05
C LEU A 221 22.03 8.52 0.42
N ILE A 222 22.99 7.95 -0.30
CA ILE A 222 24.44 8.16 -0.12
C ILE A 222 24.85 9.45 -0.84
N SER A 223 24.35 9.64 -2.06
CA SER A 223 24.54 10.86 -2.84
C SER A 223 23.19 11.38 -3.33
N PRO A 224 22.42 12.10 -2.48
CA PRO A 224 21.20 12.75 -2.91
C PRO A 224 21.56 13.80 -3.96
N SER A 225 21.49 13.40 -5.24
CA SER A 225 21.80 14.29 -6.34
C SER A 225 20.84 15.48 -6.23
N ALA A 226 21.37 16.70 -6.26
CA ALA A 226 20.57 17.93 -6.31
C ALA A 226 19.61 17.97 -7.54
N LYS A 227 19.66 16.96 -8.41
CA LYS A 227 18.65 16.59 -9.40
C LYS A 227 17.55 15.68 -8.84
N ALA A 228 17.10 15.91 -7.61
CA ALA A 228 15.71 15.58 -7.24
C ALA A 228 14.78 16.59 -7.94
N ASN A 229 14.69 16.52 -9.27
CA ASN A 229 13.64 17.20 -9.98
C ASN A 229 12.31 16.51 -9.63
N SER A 230 11.50 17.25 -8.88
CA SER A 230 10.04 17.28 -8.99
C SER A 230 9.25 16.03 -8.57
N GLY A 231 9.51 15.48 -7.38
CA GLY A 231 8.58 14.53 -6.74
C GLY A 231 7.48 15.18 -5.90
N THR A 232 7.76 16.34 -5.29
CA THR A 232 6.83 17.00 -4.35
C THR A 232 6.17 18.27 -4.92
N SER A 233 6.68 18.81 -6.03
CA SER A 233 6.06 19.93 -6.73
C SER A 233 4.91 19.51 -7.66
N HIS A 234 4.88 18.26 -8.16
CA HIS A 234 3.79 17.79 -9.03
C HIS A 234 2.51 17.47 -8.26
N LEU A 235 2.56 16.95 -7.03
CA LEU A 235 1.35 16.74 -6.22
C LEU A 235 0.71 18.06 -5.77
N ALA A 236 1.53 19.05 -5.37
CA ALA A 236 1.03 20.39 -5.03
C ALA A 236 0.49 21.15 -6.25
N LEU A 237 1.12 21.04 -7.43
CA LEU A 237 0.62 21.63 -8.68
C LEU A 237 -0.65 20.93 -9.20
N ILE A 238 -0.75 19.60 -9.07
CA ILE A 238 -1.92 18.83 -9.53
C ILE A 238 -3.16 19.16 -8.69
N ILE A 239 -3.02 19.52 -7.41
CA ILE A 239 -4.14 19.93 -6.56
C ILE A 239 -4.40 21.45 -6.67
N ALA A 240 -3.37 22.28 -6.86
CA ALA A 240 -3.54 23.73 -7.00
C ALA A 240 -4.11 24.18 -8.36
N LEU A 241 -3.78 23.49 -9.46
CA LEU A 241 -4.27 23.81 -10.81
C LEU A 241 -5.80 23.70 -10.97
N PRO A 242 -6.50 22.64 -10.51
CA PRO A 242 -7.95 22.57 -10.63
C PRO A 242 -8.66 23.59 -9.74
N ILE A 243 -8.10 23.90 -8.56
CA ILE A 243 -8.68 24.90 -7.65
C ILE A 243 -8.56 26.30 -8.25
N LEU A 244 -7.38 26.68 -8.75
CA LEU A 244 -7.19 27.99 -9.39
C LEU A 244 -7.99 28.11 -10.69
N GLY A 245 -8.05 27.05 -11.49
CA GLY A 245 -8.88 26.98 -12.69
C GLY A 245 -10.37 27.14 -12.41
N PHE A 246 -10.88 26.47 -11.36
CA PHE A 246 -12.28 26.57 -10.94
C PHE A 246 -12.64 27.97 -10.44
N VAL A 247 -11.75 28.62 -9.68
CA VAL A 247 -11.95 30.00 -9.20
C VAL A 247 -12.00 30.99 -10.38
N ILE A 248 -11.09 30.86 -11.34
CA ILE A 248 -11.09 31.72 -12.55
C ILE A 248 -12.35 31.50 -13.38
N LEU A 249 -12.80 30.25 -13.53
CA LEU A 249 -14.03 29.92 -14.26
C LEU A 249 -15.27 30.52 -13.59
N ILE A 250 -15.38 30.47 -12.26
CA ILE A 250 -16.45 31.14 -11.51
C ILE A 250 -16.40 32.65 -11.70
N CYS A 251 -15.22 33.27 -11.64
CA CYS A 251 -15.08 34.71 -11.85
C CYS A 251 -15.53 35.14 -13.26
N ILE A 252 -15.15 34.39 -14.30
CA ILE A 252 -15.57 34.66 -15.68
C ILE A 252 -17.09 34.49 -15.83
N LEU A 253 -17.67 33.43 -15.26
CA LEU A 253 -19.13 33.23 -15.24
C LEU A 253 -19.86 34.36 -14.52
N ALA A 254 -19.37 34.80 -13.36
CA ALA A 254 -19.98 35.89 -12.60
C ALA A 254 -19.93 37.22 -13.37
N VAL A 255 -18.80 37.54 -14.00
CA VAL A 255 -18.63 38.74 -14.83
C VAL A 255 -19.50 38.65 -16.09
N GLY A 256 -19.52 37.49 -16.76
CA GLY A 256 -20.37 37.23 -17.92
C GLY A 256 -21.86 37.39 -17.60
N CYS A 257 -22.33 36.82 -16.49
CA CYS A 257 -23.69 36.99 -16.00
C CYS A 257 -24.01 38.46 -15.69
N PHE A 258 -23.10 39.20 -15.07
CA PHE A 258 -23.29 40.62 -14.77
C PHE A 258 -23.44 41.47 -16.04
N PHE A 259 -22.56 41.27 -17.03
CA PHE A 259 -22.64 41.96 -18.31
C PHE A 259 -23.89 41.54 -19.10
N PHE A 260 -24.26 40.26 -19.10
CA PHE A 260 -25.46 39.77 -19.76
C PHE A 260 -26.73 40.36 -19.14
N ILE A 261 -26.82 40.43 -17.80
CA ILE A 261 -27.95 41.05 -17.11
C ILE A 261 -28.00 42.55 -17.40
N ARG A 262 -26.86 43.26 -17.41
CA ARG A 262 -26.82 44.69 -17.77
C ARG A 262 -27.19 44.92 -19.23
N TRP A 263 -26.72 44.08 -20.14
CA TRP A 263 -27.03 44.17 -21.56
C TRP A 263 -28.50 43.87 -21.81
N ARG A 264 -29.06 42.82 -21.20
CA ARG A 264 -30.49 42.50 -21.23
C ARG A 264 -31.34 43.63 -20.65
N ARG A 265 -30.92 44.24 -19.52
CA ARG A 265 -31.60 45.40 -18.94
C ARG A 265 -31.52 46.63 -19.85
N LYS A 266 -30.38 46.87 -20.52
CA LYS A 266 -30.22 47.95 -21.50
C LYS A 266 -31.08 47.72 -22.75
N GLN A 267 -31.16 46.49 -23.23
CA GLN A 267 -31.98 46.11 -24.38
C GLN A 267 -33.48 46.15 -24.05
N ALA A 268 -33.90 45.70 -22.87
CA ALA A 268 -35.27 45.86 -22.39
C ALA A 268 -35.67 47.34 -22.25
N ARG A 269 -34.75 48.22 -21.82
CA ARG A 269 -34.98 49.68 -21.80
C ARG A 269 -35.10 50.27 -23.21
N LYS A 270 -34.36 49.76 -24.20
CA LYS A 270 -34.50 50.16 -25.61
C LYS A 270 -35.85 49.70 -26.19
N ASN A 271 -36.26 48.46 -25.92
CA ASN A 271 -37.55 47.92 -26.38
C ASN A 271 -38.75 48.62 -25.70
N ARG A 272 -38.60 49.11 -24.46
CA ARG A 272 -39.62 49.94 -23.78
C ARG A 272 -39.74 51.35 -24.36
N ARG A 273 -38.66 51.92 -24.94
CA ARG A 273 -38.72 53.22 -25.64
C ARG A 273 -39.46 53.14 -26.98
N SER A 274 -39.34 52.02 -27.70
CA SER A 274 -40.13 51.78 -28.92
C SER A 274 -41.61 51.44 -28.64
N GLY A 275 -41.93 50.90 -27.46
CA GLY A 275 -43.32 50.65 -27.03
C GLY A 275 -44.10 51.92 -26.69
N HIS A 276 -43.47 52.90 -26.06
CA HIS A 276 -44.15 54.15 -25.66
C HIS A 276 -44.49 55.07 -26.84
N LEU A 277 -43.69 55.04 -27.92
CA LEU A 277 -44.01 55.79 -29.14
C LEU A 277 -45.16 55.17 -29.94
N ARG A 278 -45.38 53.85 -29.82
CA ARG A 278 -46.50 53.13 -30.45
C ARG A 278 -47.77 53.15 -29.60
N ALA A 279 -47.65 53.20 -28.27
CA ALA A 279 -48.78 53.36 -27.35
C ALA A 279 -49.40 54.77 -27.42
N ARG A 280 -48.59 55.83 -27.60
CA ARG A 280 -49.09 57.22 -27.67
C ARG A 280 -49.87 57.55 -28.96
N TRP A 281 -49.72 56.78 -30.03
CA TRP A 281 -50.49 56.98 -31.26
C TRP A 281 -51.86 56.27 -31.25
N ASN A 282 -52.10 55.38 -30.29
CA ASN A 282 -53.34 54.59 -30.23
C ASN A 282 -54.29 55.02 -29.09
N ASP A 283 -53.93 56.04 -28.31
CA ASP A 283 -54.79 56.65 -27.29
C ASP A 283 -55.49 57.90 -27.88
N THR A 284 -56.71 57.73 -28.37
CA THR A 284 -57.58 58.82 -28.88
C THR A 284 -58.36 59.53 -27.77
N THR A 285 -57.84 59.63 -26.54
CA THR A 285 -58.65 60.10 -25.38
C THR A 285 -58.07 61.22 -24.53
N ILE A 286 -56.95 61.87 -24.90
CA ILE A 286 -56.46 63.04 -24.16
C ILE A 286 -56.90 64.34 -24.83
N SER A 287 -57.97 64.90 -24.26
CA SER A 287 -58.45 66.27 -24.48
C SER A 287 -57.39 67.31 -24.10
N THR A 288 -57.29 68.36 -24.90
CA THR A 288 -56.47 69.56 -24.71
C THR A 288 -56.83 70.32 -23.42
N PRO A 289 -55.87 71.01 -22.76
CA PRO A 289 -56.17 71.76 -21.54
C PRO A 289 -56.86 73.09 -21.90
N ALA A 290 -58.00 73.36 -21.25
CA ALA A 290 -58.65 74.66 -21.28
C ALA A 290 -58.28 75.49 -20.04
N HIS A 291 -58.11 76.79 -20.27
CA HIS A 291 -57.72 77.84 -19.34
C HIS A 291 -58.68 78.00 -18.14
N GLY A 292 -58.10 78.18 -16.94
CA GLY A 292 -58.69 78.97 -15.85
C GLY A 292 -59.48 78.23 -14.78
N ALA A 293 -58.86 78.02 -13.61
CA ALA A 293 -59.55 78.00 -12.32
C ALA A 293 -58.54 78.20 -11.18
N TRP A 294 -58.74 79.26 -10.41
CA TRP A 294 -57.99 79.67 -9.23
C TRP A 294 -58.59 78.99 -7.99
N ALA A 295 -57.77 78.48 -7.06
CA ALA A 295 -58.04 78.46 -5.61
C ALA A 295 -56.86 77.91 -4.80
N ASP A 296 -56.62 78.60 -3.68
CA ASP A 296 -55.53 78.50 -2.69
C ASP A 296 -55.47 77.20 -1.85
N PRO A 297 -54.36 76.97 -1.10
CA PRO A 297 -54.11 75.77 -0.32
C PRO A 297 -54.53 75.94 1.15
N ALA A 298 -55.29 74.99 1.70
CA ALA A 298 -55.52 74.94 3.15
C ALA A 298 -55.86 73.53 3.67
N LYS A 299 -55.02 73.10 4.62
CA LYS A 299 -55.36 72.43 5.90
C LYS A 299 -55.79 70.95 5.91
N ASN A 300 -54.87 70.18 6.51
CA ASN A 300 -55.02 69.30 7.68
C ASN A 300 -55.94 68.07 7.69
N GLY A 301 -55.32 66.96 8.12
CA GLY A 301 -55.91 65.91 8.98
C GLY A 301 -56.38 64.66 8.21
N MET A 302 -56.23 63.41 8.67
CA MET A 302 -55.96 62.91 10.02
C MET A 302 -55.73 61.37 10.01
N TYR A 303 -54.88 60.85 10.93
CA TYR A 303 -54.82 59.48 11.55
C TYR A 303 -54.47 58.24 10.68
N SER A 304 -53.67 57.21 11.05
CA SER A 304 -52.85 56.83 12.23
C SER A 304 -51.93 55.62 11.87
N PRO A 305 -50.80 55.36 12.58
CA PRO A 305 -50.00 54.11 12.56
C PRO A 305 -50.19 53.33 13.90
N PRO A 306 -49.39 52.29 14.32
CA PRO A 306 -48.43 51.36 13.69
C PRO A 306 -48.72 49.87 14.03
N MET A 307 -47.91 48.90 13.58
CA MET A 307 -47.40 47.75 14.38
C MET A 307 -46.35 46.94 13.57
N HIS A 308 -45.13 46.86 14.09
CA HIS A 308 -44.08 45.87 13.76
C HIS A 308 -44.14 44.76 14.82
N HIS A 309 -43.91 43.45 14.58
CA HIS A 309 -42.69 42.71 14.16
C HIS A 309 -43.06 41.18 14.22
N PRO A 310 -42.16 40.19 14.01
CA PRO A 310 -41.23 39.91 12.89
C PRO A 310 -41.24 38.41 12.44
N GLY A 311 -40.56 38.07 11.33
CA GLY A 311 -40.21 36.69 10.94
C GLY A 311 -41.08 36.12 9.80
N SER A 312 -40.62 35.29 8.86
CA SER A 312 -39.38 34.51 8.72
C SER A 312 -39.29 33.99 7.26
N GLY A 313 -38.08 33.90 6.71
CA GLY A 313 -37.64 32.88 5.73
C GLY A 313 -38.12 32.95 4.26
N ASN A 314 -37.19 33.28 3.35
CA ASN A 314 -37.32 32.97 1.92
C ASN A 314 -36.90 31.52 1.66
N GLY A 315 -37.85 30.59 1.47
CA GLY A 315 -37.60 29.25 0.96
C GLY A 315 -37.56 29.23 -0.58
N PHE A 316 -36.69 28.40 -1.17
CA PHE A 316 -36.67 28.16 -2.61
C PHE A 316 -37.70 27.09 -2.97
N ASN A 317 -38.65 27.42 -3.85
CA ASN A 317 -39.58 26.47 -4.44
C ASN A 317 -39.01 25.99 -5.79
N PHE A 318 -38.96 24.69 -6.01
CA PHE A 318 -38.79 24.10 -7.34
C PHE A 318 -39.99 23.20 -7.65
N VAL A 319 -40.35 23.13 -8.93
CA VAL A 319 -41.48 22.37 -9.44
C VAL A 319 -40.92 21.28 -10.34
N ASP A 320 -41.12 20.02 -9.98
CA ASP A 320 -40.78 18.88 -10.85
C ASP A 320 -41.76 18.75 -12.02
N THR A 321 -41.36 17.99 -13.04
CA THR A 321 -42.05 17.87 -14.33
C THR A 321 -43.40 17.14 -14.28
N ASP A 322 -43.83 16.72 -13.09
CA ASP A 322 -45.10 16.08 -12.77
C ASP A 322 -46.03 16.97 -11.89
N GLY A 323 -45.67 18.23 -11.64
CA GLY A 323 -46.60 19.26 -11.15
C GLY A 323 -46.95 19.19 -9.66
N ARG A 324 -46.22 18.43 -8.85
CA ARG A 324 -46.39 18.40 -7.39
C ARG A 324 -45.34 19.28 -6.71
N THR A 325 -45.80 20.16 -5.82
CA THR A 325 -44.95 21.01 -4.99
C THR A 325 -44.62 20.29 -3.68
N GLN A 326 -43.33 20.17 -3.34
CA GLN A 326 -42.90 19.75 -2.01
C GLN A 326 -42.05 20.83 -1.35
N GLU A 327 -42.31 21.05 -0.06
CA GLU A 327 -41.64 22.02 0.78
C GLU A 327 -40.70 21.26 1.72
N VAL A 328 -39.39 21.39 1.51
CA VAL A 328 -38.36 20.76 2.37
C VAL A 328 -37.72 21.79 3.28
N GLY A 329 -38.17 21.83 4.53
CA GLY A 329 -37.59 22.64 5.59
C GLY A 329 -36.53 21.85 6.38
N PHE A 330 -35.37 22.48 6.64
CA PHE A 330 -34.39 21.96 7.59
C PHE A 330 -34.95 22.05 9.02
N SER A 331 -35.09 20.91 9.70
CA SER A 331 -35.34 20.87 11.15
C SER A 331 -34.15 20.27 11.89
N LYS A 332 -33.79 20.91 13.00
CA LYS A 332 -32.62 20.64 13.84
C LYS A 332 -33.04 19.78 15.05
N SER A 333 -32.43 18.59 15.16
CA SER A 333 -32.15 17.77 16.37
C SER A 333 -33.17 17.62 17.52
N ASN A 334 -33.64 16.38 17.75
CA ASN A 334 -33.48 15.54 18.96
C ASN A 334 -34.73 14.75 19.42
N HIS A 335 -34.46 13.47 19.75
CA HIS A 335 -35.16 12.49 20.62
C HIS A 335 -36.24 11.53 20.07
N VAL A 336 -35.91 10.22 20.22
CA VAL A 336 -36.76 9.09 20.72
C VAL A 336 -37.77 8.54 19.70
N GLU A 337 -37.99 7.23 19.46
CA GLU A 337 -37.51 5.95 19.99
C GLU A 337 -37.92 4.84 18.98
N VAL A 338 -37.24 3.70 19.07
CA VAL A 338 -37.43 2.50 18.24
C VAL A 338 -38.80 1.88 18.46
N THR A 339 -39.51 1.53 17.38
CA THR A 339 -40.48 0.42 17.40
C THR A 339 -40.42 -0.33 16.07
N GLN A 340 -40.35 -1.65 16.20
CA GLN A 340 -39.97 -2.65 15.21
C GLN A 340 -41.18 -3.18 14.41
N SER A 341 -40.88 -3.68 13.20
CA SER A 341 -41.57 -4.71 12.38
C SER A 341 -42.24 -4.22 11.08
N PRO A 342 -42.46 -5.11 10.09
CA PRO A 342 -41.46 -5.91 9.38
C PRO A 342 -41.61 -5.71 7.86
N VAL A 343 -40.51 -5.69 7.10
CA VAL A 343 -40.61 -5.73 5.62
C VAL A 343 -40.10 -7.07 5.12
N THR A 344 -41.04 -7.74 4.47
CA THR A 344 -40.98 -9.00 3.74
C THR A 344 -39.80 -9.07 2.76
N VAL A 345 -39.00 -10.11 2.88
CA VAL A 345 -37.96 -10.51 1.91
C VAL A 345 -38.63 -11.35 0.81
N PRO A 346 -38.39 -11.10 -0.49
CA PRO A 346 -38.67 -12.09 -1.52
C PRO A 346 -37.55 -13.14 -1.54
N SER A 347 -37.93 -14.40 -1.28
CA SER A 347 -37.09 -15.57 -1.50
C SER A 347 -36.67 -15.69 -2.97
N ALA A 348 -35.36 -15.75 -3.22
CA ALA A 348 -34.82 -16.44 -4.38
C ALA A 348 -34.06 -17.67 -3.88
N THR A 349 -34.72 -18.82 -4.02
CA THR A 349 -34.21 -20.15 -3.72
C THR A 349 -33.23 -20.56 -4.81
N HIS A 350 -31.99 -20.91 -4.45
CA HIS A 350 -31.19 -21.84 -5.23
C HIS A 350 -30.44 -22.77 -4.27
N SER A 351 -30.79 -24.06 -4.34
CA SER A 351 -30.05 -25.17 -3.74
C SER A 351 -29.39 -25.97 -4.87
N PRO A 352 -28.25 -26.64 -4.63
CA PRO A 352 -27.43 -27.24 -5.68
C PRO A 352 -27.73 -28.74 -5.84
N GLU A 353 -27.78 -29.23 -7.07
CA GLU A 353 -27.63 -30.67 -7.33
C GLU A 353 -26.96 -30.93 -8.70
N HIS A 354 -25.80 -31.59 -8.61
CA HIS A 354 -25.40 -32.78 -9.37
C HIS A 354 -25.41 -32.74 -10.91
N GLU A 355 -24.23 -32.78 -11.52
CA GLU A 355 -23.98 -33.71 -12.64
C GLU A 355 -22.49 -34.09 -12.79
N LYS A 356 -22.27 -35.40 -12.94
CA LYS A 356 -20.99 -36.09 -13.09
C LYS A 356 -20.60 -36.18 -14.56
N GLY A 357 -19.31 -35.95 -14.84
CA GLY A 357 -18.45 -36.89 -15.56
C GLY A 357 -18.55 -36.97 -17.09
N TYR A 358 -17.45 -36.60 -17.76
CA TYR A 358 -16.90 -37.35 -18.89
C TYR A 358 -15.36 -37.20 -18.89
N GLY A 359 -14.66 -38.32 -19.02
CA GLY A 359 -13.20 -38.41 -19.00
C GLY A 359 -12.58 -38.68 -20.37
N ALA A 360 -11.25 -38.87 -20.30
CA ALA A 360 -10.29 -39.26 -21.36
C ALA A 360 -9.90 -38.09 -22.30
N GLN A 361 -8.64 -37.83 -22.65
CA GLN A 361 -7.49 -38.71 -22.88
C GLN A 361 -6.16 -38.01 -22.55
N THR A 362 -5.25 -38.79 -21.97
CA THR A 362 -3.81 -38.60 -21.89
C THR A 362 -3.17 -38.67 -23.28
N TYR A 363 -2.28 -37.72 -23.60
CA TYR A 363 -1.34 -37.83 -24.71
C TYR A 363 0.08 -37.70 -24.17
N PHE A 364 0.81 -38.82 -24.16
CA PHE A 364 2.26 -38.88 -23.97
C PHE A 364 2.93 -38.68 -25.34
N PRO A 365 3.99 -37.87 -25.46
CA PRO A 365 4.94 -38.01 -26.54
C PRO A 365 6.10 -38.91 -26.13
N GLU A 366 6.37 -39.85 -27.03
CA GLU A 366 7.33 -40.94 -26.99
C GLU A 366 8.78 -40.42 -27.06
N ARG A 367 9.65 -41.01 -26.22
CA ARG A 367 11.07 -40.69 -26.09
C ARG A 367 11.84 -41.52 -27.13
N ILE A 368 12.34 -40.89 -28.19
CA ILE A 368 13.22 -41.55 -29.18
C ILE A 368 14.62 -41.69 -28.57
N VAL A 369 15.04 -42.94 -28.38
CA VAL A 369 16.40 -43.34 -28.00
C VAL A 369 17.22 -43.53 -29.28
N SER A 370 18.35 -42.80 -29.40
CA SER A 370 19.37 -43.06 -30.42
C SER A 370 20.43 -44.04 -29.90
N PRO A 371 20.96 -44.96 -30.72
CA PRO A 371 22.02 -45.89 -30.34
C PRO A 371 23.43 -45.28 -30.46
N PRO A 372 24.46 -45.88 -29.82
CA PRO A 372 25.82 -45.33 -29.79
C PRO A 372 26.58 -45.65 -31.08
N GLN A 373 27.29 -44.66 -31.63
CA GLN A 373 28.34 -44.90 -32.61
C GLN A 373 29.61 -45.42 -31.93
N LYS A 374 30.07 -46.58 -32.39
CA LYS A 374 31.46 -47.01 -32.32
C LYS A 374 32.22 -46.44 -33.52
N GLN A 375 33.25 -45.65 -33.28
CA GLN A 375 34.59 -45.82 -33.84
C GLN A 375 35.58 -44.86 -33.18
#